data_AF-A0A5H9ZC48-F1
#
_entry.id   AF-A0A5H9ZC48-F1
#
_cell.length_a   1.000
_cell.length_b   1.000
_cell.length_c   1.000
_cell.angle_alpha   90.00
_cell.angle_beta   90.00
_cell.angle_gamma   90.00
#
_symmetry.space_group_name_H-M   'P 1'
#
loop_
_entity.id
_entity.type
_entity.pdbx_description
1 polymer ?
#
loop_
_entity_poly.entity_id
_entity_poly.type
_entity_poly.pdbx_seq_one_letter_code
_entity_poly.pdbx_strand_id
1 'polypeptide(L)'
;MEENKGFWYADWSFPIFVGLLSSGVFAGTHMYYLYGIGAFNEVAFVAMLKAGMDTGVYGAVAAFGASFLFARIIEGSLVGILDIGGAIQTGVGLGVPALLLGAGFVFPVANFIASLITGLVIGLAIGYIIILARKFTINQSDSTYGADVMMGAGNTSGRFLGPLIILSAMTASIPIGLGSLVGALLFYIWQKPITGGAILGAMILGSIFPIAIS
;
A
#
# COMPACT_ATOMS: atom_id res chain seq x y z
N MET A 1 30.80 -2.50 -13.66
CA MET A 1 31.14 -2.89 -12.27
C MET A 1 29.99 -3.72 -11.76
N GLU A 2 30.13 -5.04 -11.80
CA GLU A 2 29.22 -5.99 -11.17
C GLU A 2 29.40 -5.89 -9.66
N GLU A 3 28.60 -5.06 -9.01
CA GLU A 3 28.51 -5.04 -7.56
C GLU A 3 27.42 -6.04 -7.17
N ASN A 4 27.78 -7.03 -6.34
CA ASN A 4 26.88 -8.03 -5.75
C ASN A 4 25.56 -7.36 -5.33
N LYS A 5 24.52 -7.47 -6.17
CA LYS A 5 23.19 -6.98 -5.86
C LYS A 5 22.66 -7.84 -4.72
N GLY A 6 22.84 -7.38 -3.48
CA GLY A 6 22.32 -8.05 -2.30
C GLY A 6 20.82 -8.32 -2.42
N PHE A 7 20.29 -9.22 -1.58
CA PHE A 7 18.87 -9.65 -1.59
C PHE A 7 17.87 -8.52 -1.84
N TRP A 8 18.09 -7.35 -1.23
CA TRP A 8 17.24 -6.15 -1.34
C TRP A 8 17.16 -5.52 -2.74
N TYR A 9 18.15 -5.74 -3.60
CA TYR A 9 18.24 -5.17 -4.95
C TYR A 9 18.10 -6.20 -6.06
N ALA A 10 17.88 -7.46 -5.69
CA ALA A 10 17.79 -8.55 -6.64
C ALA A 10 16.37 -8.64 -7.22
N ASP A 11 16.24 -8.75 -8.55
CA ASP A 11 14.91 -8.81 -9.19
C ASP A 11 14.06 -9.98 -8.67
N TRP A 12 14.68 -11.07 -8.22
CA TRP A 12 13.97 -12.24 -7.69
C TRP A 12 13.38 -12.03 -6.27
N SER A 13 13.83 -11.03 -5.51
CA SER A 13 13.24 -10.73 -4.20
C SER A 13 11.97 -9.91 -4.32
N PHE A 14 11.78 -9.19 -5.42
CA PHE A 14 10.60 -8.37 -5.68
C PHE A 14 9.28 -9.17 -5.58
N PRO A 15 9.08 -10.33 -6.25
CA PRO A 15 7.84 -11.08 -6.15
C PRO A 15 7.58 -11.59 -4.75
N ILE A 16 8.64 -11.88 -3.97
CA ILE A 16 8.52 -12.31 -2.58
C ILE A 16 7.94 -11.18 -1.73
N PHE A 17 8.45 -9.95 -1.88
CA PHE A 17 7.90 -8.79 -1.18
C PHE A 17 6.45 -8.50 -1.59
N VAL A 18 6.15 -8.56 -2.88
CA VAL A 18 4.78 -8.39 -3.39
C VAL A 18 3.86 -9.46 -2.79
N GLY A 19 4.29 -10.73 -2.79
CA GLY A 19 3.56 -11.84 -2.19
C GLY A 19 3.26 -11.64 -0.70
N LEU A 20 4.27 -11.28 0.10
CA LEU A 20 4.10 -11.07 1.54
C LEU A 20 3.18 -9.88 1.84
N LEU A 21 3.31 -8.77 1.10
CA LEU A 21 2.42 -7.61 1.23
C LEU A 21 0.98 -7.95 0.83
N SER A 22 0.80 -8.63 -0.30
CA SER A 22 -0.51 -9.11 -0.75
C SER A 22 -1.15 -10.07 0.24
N SER A 23 -0.36 -10.96 0.85
CA SER A 23 -0.83 -11.87 1.91
C SER A 23 -1.40 -11.11 3.10
N GLY A 24 -0.66 -10.13 3.63
CA GLY A 24 -1.10 -9.34 4.78
C GLY A 24 -2.35 -8.51 4.47
N VAL A 25 -2.38 -7.88 3.29
CA VAL A 25 -3.50 -7.03 2.87
C VAL A 25 -4.77 -7.85 2.61
N PHE A 26 -4.66 -9.01 1.93
CA PHE A 26 -5.79 -9.90 1.69
C PHE A 26 -6.33 -10.49 3.00
N ALA A 27 -5.45 -10.81 3.95
CA ALA A 27 -5.86 -11.23 5.30
C ALA A 27 -6.54 -10.10 6.09
N GLY A 28 -6.15 -8.84 5.88
CA GLY A 28 -6.89 -7.68 6.40
C GLY A 28 -8.33 -7.63 5.89
N THR A 29 -8.55 -7.97 4.62
CA THR A 29 -9.92 -8.04 4.07
C THR A 29 -10.73 -9.20 4.63
N HIS A 30 -10.10 -10.33 4.94
CA HIS A 30 -10.74 -11.39 5.72
C HIS A 30 -11.21 -10.87 7.09
N MET A 31 -10.34 -10.14 7.80
CA MET A 31 -10.70 -9.55 9.10
C MET A 31 -11.87 -8.58 8.95
N TYR A 32 -11.87 -7.77 7.89
CA TYR A 32 -12.96 -6.84 7.62
C TYR A 32 -14.26 -7.57 7.29
N TYR A 33 -14.20 -8.63 6.48
CA TYR A 33 -15.37 -9.40 6.07
C TYR A 33 -16.07 -10.08 7.24
N LEU A 34 -15.32 -10.65 8.20
CA LEU A 34 -15.90 -11.37 9.34
C LEU A 34 -16.18 -10.48 10.55
N TYR A 35 -15.28 -9.54 10.85
CA TYR A 35 -15.29 -8.79 12.11
C TYR A 35 -15.56 -7.30 11.91
N GLY A 36 -15.64 -6.81 10.67
CA GLY A 36 -15.86 -5.40 10.35
C GLY A 36 -14.66 -4.49 10.63
N ILE A 37 -13.49 -5.05 10.95
CA ILE A 37 -12.27 -4.32 11.34
C ILE A 37 -11.04 -4.86 10.61
N GLY A 38 -9.96 -4.07 10.54
CA GLY A 38 -8.67 -4.54 10.02
C GLY A 38 -8.49 -4.41 8.50
N ALA A 39 -9.31 -3.61 7.82
CA ALA A 39 -9.06 -3.23 6.43
C ALA A 39 -7.84 -2.31 6.32
N PHE A 40 -6.90 -2.64 5.44
CA PHE A 40 -5.70 -1.84 5.17
C PHE A 40 -5.87 -0.83 4.03
N ASN A 41 -7.11 -0.61 3.59
CA ASN A 41 -7.46 0.03 2.34
C ASN A 41 -8.07 1.42 2.59
N GLU A 42 -8.12 2.25 1.56
CA GLU A 42 -8.80 3.55 1.63
C GLU A 42 -10.29 3.41 1.97
N VAL A 43 -10.77 4.32 2.84
CA VAL A 43 -12.11 4.26 3.44
C VAL A 43 -13.22 4.23 2.38
N ALA A 44 -13.03 4.96 1.27
CA ALA A 44 -13.98 4.99 0.17
C ALA A 44 -14.17 3.60 -0.49
N PHE A 45 -13.08 2.85 -0.68
CA PHE A 45 -13.16 1.52 -1.29
C PHE A 45 -13.67 0.47 -0.31
N VAL A 46 -13.34 0.59 0.97
CA VAL A 46 -13.91 -0.25 2.03
C VAL A 46 -15.43 -0.07 2.09
N ALA A 47 -15.93 1.16 1.96
CA ALA A 47 -17.35 1.45 1.90
C ALA A 47 -18.03 0.81 0.67
N MET A 48 -17.35 0.78 -0.49
CA MET A 48 -17.87 0.08 -1.67
C MET A 48 -17.93 -1.44 -1.43
N LEU A 49 -16.92 -2.05 -0.79
CA LEU A 49 -16.94 -3.48 -0.45
C LEU A 49 -18.09 -3.79 0.50
N LYS A 50 -18.29 -2.94 1.51
CA LYS A 50 -19.43 -3.05 2.44
C LYS A 50 -20.76 -2.98 1.71
N ALA A 51 -20.93 -2.02 0.81
CA ALA A 51 -22.14 -1.94 -0.02
C ALA A 51 -22.36 -3.22 -0.85
N GLY A 52 -21.27 -3.82 -1.37
CA GLY A 52 -21.33 -5.12 -2.04
C GLY A 52 -21.74 -6.26 -1.11
N MET A 53 -21.27 -6.27 0.14
CA MET A 53 -21.67 -7.25 1.16
C MET A 53 -23.14 -7.11 1.56
N ASP A 54 -23.65 -5.89 1.67
CA ASP A 54 -25.03 -5.62 2.07
C ASP A 54 -26.03 -5.89 0.93
N THR A 55 -25.64 -5.60 -0.32
CA THR A 55 -26.53 -5.72 -1.50
C THR A 55 -26.32 -7.00 -2.31
N GLY A 56 -25.22 -7.72 -2.08
CA GLY A 56 -24.76 -8.81 -2.93
C GLY A 56 -24.15 -8.37 -4.27
N VAL A 57 -24.08 -7.05 -4.54
CA VAL A 57 -23.60 -6.51 -5.82
C VAL A 57 -22.16 -6.03 -5.70
N TYR A 58 -21.21 -6.89 -6.05
CA TYR A 58 -19.77 -6.61 -5.95
C TYR A 58 -19.16 -5.93 -7.18
N GLY A 59 -19.94 -5.69 -8.24
CA GLY A 59 -19.44 -5.26 -9.54
C GLY A 59 -18.64 -3.96 -9.53
N ALA A 60 -19.06 -2.97 -8.74
CA ALA A 60 -18.37 -1.68 -8.66
C ALA A 60 -16.96 -1.82 -8.05
N VAL A 61 -16.83 -2.56 -6.94
CA VAL A 61 -15.56 -2.80 -6.25
C VAL A 61 -14.63 -3.66 -7.10
N ALA A 62 -15.20 -4.70 -7.71
CA ALA A 62 -14.47 -5.59 -8.60
C ALA A 62 -13.89 -4.84 -9.81
N ALA A 63 -14.70 -4.00 -10.47
CA ALA A 63 -14.27 -3.20 -11.62
C ALA A 63 -13.20 -2.18 -11.23
N PHE A 64 -13.39 -1.47 -10.10
CA PHE A 64 -12.39 -0.52 -9.60
C PHE A 64 -11.07 -1.21 -9.25
N GLY A 65 -11.10 -2.30 -8.48
CA GLY A 65 -9.89 -3.02 -8.11
C GLY A 65 -9.18 -3.65 -9.32
N ALA A 66 -9.92 -4.17 -10.30
CA ALA A 66 -9.34 -4.67 -11.55
C ALA A 66 -8.66 -3.56 -12.35
N SER A 67 -9.23 -2.34 -12.38
CA SER A 67 -8.62 -1.20 -13.08
C SER A 67 -7.26 -0.80 -12.50
N PHE A 68 -7.11 -0.81 -11.16
CA PHE A 68 -5.83 -0.55 -10.50
C PHE A 68 -4.81 -1.64 -10.78
N LEU A 69 -5.20 -2.92 -10.74
CA LEU A 69 -4.31 -4.02 -11.10
C LEU A 69 -3.83 -3.91 -12.56
N PHE A 70 -4.77 -3.63 -13.47
CA PHE A 70 -4.48 -3.52 -14.89
C PHE A 70 -3.57 -2.33 -15.22
N ALA A 71 -3.88 -1.14 -14.69
CA ALA A 71 -3.06 0.05 -14.86
C ALA A 71 -1.62 -0.19 -14.40
N ARG A 72 -1.43 -0.95 -13.31
CA ARG A 72 -0.10 -1.26 -12.78
C ARG A 72 0.66 -2.34 -13.53
N ILE A 73 -0.01 -3.28 -14.21
CA ILE A 73 0.68 -4.21 -15.12
C ILE A 73 1.28 -3.45 -16.31
N ILE A 74 0.55 -2.47 -16.84
CA ILE A 74 1.03 -1.62 -17.94
C ILE A 74 2.18 -0.72 -17.46
N GLU A 75 2.01 -0.05 -16.31
CA GLU A 75 3.00 0.89 -15.77
C GLU A 75 4.22 0.23 -15.12
N GLY A 76 4.05 -0.96 -14.54
CA GLY A 76 5.12 -1.70 -13.85
C GLY A 76 6.28 -2.09 -14.76
N SER A 77 6.06 -2.09 -16.07
CA SER A 77 7.09 -2.25 -17.09
C SER A 77 7.91 -0.97 -17.36
N LEU A 78 7.36 0.22 -17.07
CA LEU A 78 8.02 1.52 -17.25
C LEU A 78 8.68 2.07 -15.96
N VAL A 79 8.12 1.77 -14.79
CA VAL A 79 8.48 2.44 -13.53
C VAL A 79 9.14 1.50 -12.51
N GLY A 80 9.04 0.19 -12.70
CA GLY A 80 9.73 -0.81 -11.89
C GLY A 80 9.26 -0.96 -10.43
N ILE A 81 8.39 -0.06 -9.96
CA ILE A 81 7.87 0.00 -8.59
C ILE A 81 6.38 -0.37 -8.62
N LEU A 82 5.98 -1.36 -7.83
CA LEU A 82 4.57 -1.69 -7.63
C LEU A 82 3.93 -0.66 -6.69
N ASP A 83 2.77 -0.14 -7.05
CA ASP A 83 1.96 0.72 -6.18
C ASP A 83 1.32 -0.09 -5.04
N ILE A 84 1.72 0.22 -3.80
CA ILE A 84 1.15 -0.41 -2.59
C ILE A 84 -0.30 0.03 -2.37
N GLY A 85 -0.64 1.29 -2.68
CA GLY A 85 -1.99 1.82 -2.47
C GLY A 85 -2.98 1.27 -3.49
N GLY A 86 -2.75 1.54 -4.77
CA GLY A 86 -3.65 1.09 -5.84
C GLY A 86 -3.61 -0.42 -6.07
N ALA A 87 -2.44 -0.99 -6.37
CA ALA A 87 -2.34 -2.40 -6.81
C ALA A 87 -2.55 -3.38 -5.65
N ILE A 88 -1.85 -3.17 -4.53
CA ILE A 88 -1.91 -4.09 -3.39
C ILE A 88 -3.15 -3.84 -2.55
N GLN A 89 -3.30 -2.66 -1.96
CA GLN A 89 -4.44 -2.36 -1.09
C GLN A 89 -5.74 -2.41 -1.89
N THR A 90 -5.93 -1.59 -2.92
CA THR A 90 -7.22 -1.57 -3.61
C THR A 90 -7.44 -2.79 -4.52
N GLY A 91 -6.44 -3.14 -5.32
CA GLY A 91 -6.51 -4.24 -6.29
C GLY A 91 -6.59 -5.61 -5.65
N VAL A 92 -5.52 -6.05 -4.99
CA VAL A 92 -5.46 -7.36 -4.33
C VAL A 92 -6.33 -7.38 -3.06
N GLY A 93 -6.34 -6.30 -2.29
CA GLY A 93 -7.05 -6.24 -1.02
C GLY A 93 -8.56 -6.14 -1.16
N LEU A 94 -9.13 -5.46 -2.16
CA LEU A 94 -10.59 -5.33 -2.27
C LEU A 94 -11.14 -5.86 -3.60
N GLY A 95 -10.47 -5.57 -4.71
CA GLY A 95 -10.88 -6.00 -6.05
C GLY A 95 -10.98 -7.50 -6.18
N VAL A 96 -9.90 -8.22 -5.82
CA VAL A 96 -9.87 -9.68 -5.90
C VAL A 96 -10.90 -10.32 -4.95
N PRO A 97 -11.01 -9.95 -3.66
CA PRO A 97 -12.08 -10.44 -2.80
C PRO A 97 -13.48 -10.16 -3.35
N ALA A 98 -13.73 -8.97 -3.90
CA ALA A 98 -15.02 -8.64 -4.51
C ALA A 98 -15.33 -9.53 -5.73
N LEU A 99 -14.33 -9.85 -6.56
CA LEU A 99 -14.48 -10.80 -7.67
C LEU A 99 -14.80 -12.21 -7.16
N LEU A 100 -14.10 -12.69 -6.12
CA LEU A 100 -14.32 -14.01 -5.54
C LEU A 100 -15.71 -14.10 -4.88
N LEU A 101 -16.10 -13.09 -4.10
CA LEU A 101 -17.41 -13.02 -3.47
C LEU A 101 -18.54 -12.90 -4.51
N GLY A 102 -18.34 -12.08 -5.55
CA GLY A 102 -19.28 -11.98 -6.67
C GLY A 102 -19.43 -13.28 -7.47
N ALA A 103 -18.39 -14.11 -7.52
CA ALA A 103 -18.43 -15.45 -8.12
C ALA A 103 -18.97 -16.54 -7.15
N GLY A 104 -19.31 -16.18 -5.90
CA GLY A 104 -19.77 -17.12 -4.88
C GLY A 104 -18.66 -17.92 -4.19
N PHE A 105 -17.38 -17.60 -4.43
CA PHE A 105 -16.24 -18.28 -3.82
C PHE A 105 -15.81 -17.60 -2.51
N VAL A 106 -16.47 -17.99 -1.42
CA VAL A 106 -16.31 -17.33 -0.10
C VAL A 106 -15.12 -17.86 0.70
N PHE A 107 -14.67 -19.09 0.44
CA PHE A 107 -13.66 -19.78 1.25
C PHE A 107 -12.35 -18.97 1.45
N PRO A 108 -11.76 -18.32 0.43
CA PRO A 108 -10.55 -17.52 0.61
C PRO A 108 -10.74 -16.30 1.50
N VAL A 109 -11.95 -15.75 1.56
CA VAL A 109 -12.25 -14.54 2.35
C VAL A 109 -12.72 -14.92 3.75
N ALA A 110 -13.33 -16.10 3.93
CA ALA A 110 -13.85 -16.55 5.22
C ALA A 110 -12.88 -17.37 6.08
N ASN A 111 -11.75 -17.85 5.53
CA ASN A 111 -10.74 -18.59 6.32
C ASN A 111 -9.41 -17.83 6.35
N PHE A 112 -8.86 -17.61 7.54
CA PHE A 112 -7.65 -16.81 7.73
C PHE A 112 -6.40 -17.41 7.06
N ILE A 113 -6.22 -18.73 7.13
CA ILE A 113 -5.08 -19.39 6.48
C ILE A 113 -5.26 -19.38 4.97
N ALA A 114 -6.48 -19.61 4.49
CA ALA A 114 -6.79 -19.53 3.07
C ALA A 114 -6.59 -18.10 2.52
N SER A 115 -6.93 -17.07 3.29
CA SER A 115 -6.78 -15.68 2.90
C SER A 115 -5.31 -15.28 2.77
N LEU A 116 -4.46 -15.70 3.71
CA LEU A 116 -3.01 -15.54 3.63
C LEU A 116 -2.43 -16.23 2.39
N ILE A 117 -2.75 -17.52 2.18
CA ILE A 117 -2.23 -18.28 1.04
C ILE A 117 -2.71 -17.67 -0.28
N THR A 118 -3.99 -17.27 -0.36
CA THR A 118 -4.56 -16.68 -1.57
C THR A 118 -3.88 -15.34 -1.89
N GLY A 119 -3.72 -14.48 -0.89
CA GLY A 119 -2.99 -13.22 -1.05
C GLY A 119 -1.54 -13.45 -1.48
N LEU A 120 -0.85 -14.43 -0.87
CA LEU A 120 0.53 -14.77 -1.20
C LEU A 120 0.67 -15.25 -2.66
N VAL A 121 -0.17 -16.18 -3.09
CA VAL A 121 -0.14 -16.75 -4.44
C VAL A 121 -0.43 -15.69 -5.49
N ILE A 122 -1.45 -14.85 -5.26
CA ILE A 122 -1.82 -13.77 -6.18
C ILE A 122 -0.72 -12.72 -6.24
N GLY A 123 -0.15 -12.32 -5.10
CA GLY A 123 0.96 -11.37 -5.05
C GLY A 123 2.21 -11.90 -5.76
N LEU A 124 2.57 -13.17 -5.55
CA LEU A 124 3.67 -13.81 -6.28
C LEU A 124 3.40 -13.80 -7.78
N ALA A 125 2.18 -14.17 -8.21
CA ALA A 125 1.80 -14.17 -9.63
C ALA A 125 1.93 -12.79 -10.25
N ILE A 126 1.41 -11.74 -9.60
CA ILE A 126 1.54 -10.34 -10.05
C ILE A 126 3.02 -9.94 -10.12
N GLY A 127 3.81 -10.25 -9.09
CA GLY A 127 5.24 -9.94 -9.05
C GLY A 127 6.01 -10.59 -10.21
N TYR A 128 5.73 -11.87 -10.50
CA TYR A 128 6.33 -12.57 -11.64
C TYR A 128 5.88 -12.00 -12.99
N ILE A 129 4.59 -11.70 -13.16
CA ILE A 129 4.06 -11.08 -14.38
C ILE A 129 4.76 -9.74 -14.64
N ILE A 130 4.97 -8.92 -13.61
CA ILE A 130 5.66 -7.64 -13.75
C ILE A 130 7.11 -7.83 -14.15
N ILE A 131 7.84 -8.78 -13.56
CA ILE A 131 9.23 -9.08 -13.97
C ILE A 131 9.29 -9.56 -15.41
N LEU A 132 8.36 -10.43 -15.81
CA LEU A 132 8.28 -10.90 -17.19
C LEU A 132 8.02 -9.73 -18.13
N ALA A 133 6.98 -8.93 -17.87
CA ALA A 133 6.68 -7.73 -18.65
C ALA A 133 7.89 -6.79 -18.73
N ARG A 134 8.59 -6.59 -17.61
CA ARG A 134 9.81 -5.79 -17.54
C ARG A 134 10.92 -6.34 -18.44
N LYS A 135 11.17 -7.66 -18.44
CA LYS A 135 12.18 -8.28 -19.33
C LYS A 135 11.83 -8.12 -20.81
N PHE A 136 10.55 -8.10 -21.17
CA PHE A 136 10.11 -7.92 -22.56
C PHE A 136 10.10 -6.44 -22.98
N THR A 137 9.81 -5.51 -22.08
CA THR A 137 9.68 -4.08 -22.38
C THR A 137 11.01 -3.31 -22.22
N ILE A 138 11.85 -3.63 -21.23
CA ILE A 138 13.08 -2.86 -20.91
C ILE A 138 14.20 -3.04 -21.94
N ASN A 139 14.18 -4.09 -22.76
CA ASN A 139 15.12 -4.19 -23.89
C ASN A 139 14.92 -3.08 -24.97
N GLN A 140 14.03 -2.10 -24.75
CA GLN A 140 13.76 -1.00 -25.68
C GLN A 140 13.85 0.43 -25.08
N SER A 141 14.16 0.64 -23.79
CA SER A 141 14.17 2.02 -23.24
C SER A 141 15.14 2.29 -22.10
N ASP A 142 16.22 3.03 -22.40
CA ASP A 142 17.06 3.77 -21.43
C ASP A 142 16.35 5.05 -20.94
N SER A 143 15.12 4.95 -20.42
CA SER A 143 14.35 6.17 -20.12
C SER A 143 13.48 6.07 -18.86
N THR A 144 14.06 6.42 -17.72
CA THR A 144 13.39 6.56 -16.41
C THR A 144 12.57 7.85 -16.32
N TYR A 145 11.57 8.07 -17.19
CA TYR A 145 10.79 9.32 -17.15
C TYR A 145 9.63 9.28 -16.15
N GLY A 146 8.99 8.13 -15.93
CA GLY A 146 7.80 8.04 -15.06
C GLY A 146 8.14 7.91 -13.57
N ALA A 147 9.10 7.04 -13.25
CA ALA A 147 9.45 6.68 -11.88
C ALA A 147 10.02 7.86 -11.10
N ASP A 148 10.94 8.59 -11.72
CA ASP A 148 11.61 9.73 -11.10
C ASP A 148 10.65 10.90 -10.92
N VAL A 149 9.72 11.10 -11.85
CA VAL A 149 8.65 12.11 -11.72
C VAL A 149 7.68 11.73 -10.59
N MET A 150 7.28 10.47 -10.48
CA MET A 150 6.37 10.01 -9.41
C MET A 150 7.04 10.03 -8.03
N MET A 151 8.28 9.56 -7.92
CA MET A 151 9.04 9.59 -6.66
C MET A 151 9.37 11.05 -6.26
N GLY A 152 9.70 11.90 -7.24
CA GLY A 152 9.96 13.33 -7.05
C GLY A 152 8.71 14.10 -6.63
N ALA A 153 7.56 13.85 -7.25
CA ALA A 153 6.28 14.44 -6.86
C ALA A 153 5.89 14.04 -5.43
N GLY A 154 6.06 12.76 -5.07
CA GLY A 154 5.81 12.28 -3.71
C GLY A 154 6.71 12.93 -2.66
N ASN A 155 8.03 13.02 -2.92
CA ASN A 155 8.97 13.66 -1.99
C ASN A 155 8.71 15.17 -1.86
N THR A 156 8.36 15.84 -2.97
CA THR A 156 8.01 17.27 -2.98
C THR A 156 6.71 17.52 -2.22
N SER A 157 5.66 16.75 -2.51
CA SER A 157 4.39 16.80 -1.79
C SER A 157 4.58 16.51 -0.30
N GLY A 158 5.41 15.53 0.05
CA GLY A 158 5.75 15.23 1.43
C GLY A 158 6.38 16.44 2.14
N ARG A 159 7.37 17.10 1.50
CA ARG A 159 7.98 18.32 2.05
C ARG A 159 6.96 19.45 2.24
N PHE A 160 5.98 19.59 1.36
CA PHE A 160 4.88 20.55 1.50
C PHE A 160 3.90 20.19 2.64
N LEU A 161 3.54 18.92 2.78
CA LEU A 161 2.58 18.45 3.79
C LEU A 161 3.19 18.31 5.19
N GLY A 162 4.51 18.12 5.30
CA GLY A 162 5.21 17.94 6.58
C GLY A 162 4.89 19.02 7.63
N PRO A 163 5.00 20.32 7.31
CA PRO A 163 4.60 21.40 8.21
C PRO A 163 3.12 21.34 8.65
N LEU A 164 2.20 20.96 7.75
CA LEU A 164 0.79 20.83 8.07
C LEU A 164 0.54 19.69 9.07
N ILE A 165 1.27 18.58 8.97
CA ILE A 165 1.19 17.46 9.93
C ILE A 165 1.67 17.90 11.31
N ILE A 166 2.75 18.70 11.40
CA ILE A 166 3.24 19.23 12.68
C ILE A 166 2.18 20.13 13.32
N LEU A 167 1.58 21.04 12.54
CA LEU A 167 0.52 21.91 13.02
C LEU A 167 -0.70 21.11 13.50
N SER A 168 -1.13 20.11 12.71
CA SER A 168 -2.23 19.23 13.11
C SER A 168 -1.93 18.44 14.38
N ALA A 169 -0.69 17.97 14.55
CA ALA A 169 -0.25 17.27 15.77
C ALA A 169 -0.25 18.19 17.00
N MET A 170 0.18 19.45 16.85
CA MET A 170 0.14 20.45 17.92
C MET A 170 -1.29 20.80 18.32
N THR A 171 -2.22 20.85 17.37
CA THR A 171 -3.65 21.06 17.69
C THR A 171 -4.28 19.88 18.41
N ALA A 172 -3.74 18.66 18.22
CA ALA A 172 -4.24 17.46 18.88
C ALA A 172 -3.75 17.36 20.34
N SER A 173 -2.43 17.51 20.57
CA SER A 173 -1.89 17.67 21.92
C SER A 173 -0.47 18.23 21.90
N ILE A 174 -0.10 18.95 22.97
CA ILE A 174 1.26 19.53 23.10
C ILE A 174 2.35 18.45 23.04
N PRO A 175 2.25 17.31 23.78
CA PRO A 175 3.26 16.25 23.70
C PRO A 175 3.40 15.65 22.30
N ILE A 176 2.30 15.43 21.59
CA ILE A 176 2.34 14.84 20.24
C ILE A 176 2.90 15.86 19.23
N GLY A 177 2.56 17.14 19.38
CA GLY A 177 3.13 18.23 18.60
C GLY A 177 4.65 18.34 18.75
N LEU A 178 5.16 18.26 19.99
CA LEU A 178 6.61 18.24 20.26
C LEU A 178 7.28 17.02 19.63
N GLY A 179 6.65 15.85 19.73
CA GLY A 179 7.17 14.62 19.13
C GLY A 179 7.27 14.72 17.61
N SER A 180 6.21 15.24 16.98
CA SER A 180 6.15 15.53 15.56
C SER A 180 7.25 16.50 15.12
N LEU A 181 7.46 17.58 15.87
CA LEU A 181 8.48 18.58 15.56
C LEU A 181 9.90 18.00 15.65
N VAL A 182 10.21 17.27 16.72
CA VAL A 182 11.53 16.64 16.90
C VAL A 182 11.79 15.57 15.85
N GLY A 183 10.80 14.72 15.56
CA GLY A 183 10.92 13.67 14.54
C GLY A 183 11.11 14.25 13.13
N ALA A 184 10.36 15.31 12.80
CA ALA A 184 10.53 16.05 11.55
C ALA A 184 11.94 16.67 11.42
N LEU A 185 12.45 17.26 12.50
CA LEU A 185 13.75 17.93 12.53
C LEU A 185 14.90 16.93 12.40
N LEU A 186 14.78 15.77 13.01
CA LEU A 186 15.75 14.68 12.89
C LEU A 186 15.80 14.13 11.45
N PHE A 187 14.65 13.94 10.81
CA PHE A 187 14.60 13.52 9.40
C PHE A 187 15.05 14.61 8.43
N TYR A 188 14.88 15.89 8.79
CA TYR A 188 15.44 17.00 8.04
C TYR A 188 16.98 16.96 8.05
N ILE A 189 17.60 16.76 9.21
CA ILE A 189 19.07 16.63 9.33
C ILE A 189 19.59 15.43 8.52
N TRP A 190 18.86 14.31 8.53
CA TRP A 190 19.21 13.11 7.77
C TRP A 190 18.86 13.16 6.28
N GLN A 191 18.40 14.30 5.74
CA GLN A 191 17.99 14.43 4.33
C GLN A 191 16.93 13.38 3.92
N LYS A 192 16.07 12.99 4.87
CA LYS A 192 14.94 12.06 4.67
C LYS A 192 13.61 12.84 4.62
N PRO A 193 12.52 12.25 4.11
CA PRO A 193 11.22 12.93 4.02
C PRO A 193 10.69 13.39 5.38
N ILE A 194 10.59 14.71 5.57
CA ILE A 194 10.20 15.37 6.84
C ILE A 194 8.85 14.87 7.36
N THR A 195 7.91 14.60 6.44
CA THR A 195 6.57 14.04 6.69
C THR A 195 6.62 12.75 7.51
N GLY A 196 7.51 11.82 7.11
CA GLY A 196 7.65 10.53 7.79
C GLY A 196 8.20 10.70 9.21
N GLY A 197 9.13 11.64 9.39
CA GLY A 197 9.70 11.96 10.70
C GLY A 197 8.65 12.58 11.62
N ALA A 198 7.82 13.47 11.08
CA ALA A 198 6.71 14.10 11.80
C ALA A 198 5.71 13.05 12.32
N ILE A 199 5.30 12.12 11.46
CA ILE A 199 4.36 11.05 11.83
C ILE A 199 4.97 10.12 12.88
N LEU A 200 6.21 9.63 12.66
CA LEU A 200 6.86 8.71 13.59
C LEU A 200 7.08 9.35 14.97
N GLY A 201 7.52 10.62 15.00
CA GLY A 201 7.68 11.36 16.25
C GLY A 201 6.36 11.59 16.99
N ALA A 202 5.29 11.92 16.25
CA ALA A 202 3.93 12.03 16.79
C ALA A 202 3.44 10.71 17.38
N MET A 203 3.67 9.59 16.69
CA MET A 203 3.27 8.25 17.15
C MET A 203 4.01 7.84 18.42
N ILE A 204 5.33 8.08 18.52
CA ILE A 204 6.13 7.72 19.69
C ILE A 204 5.62 8.47 20.93
N LEU A 205 5.52 9.80 20.88
CA LEU A 205 5.03 10.56 22.04
C LEU A 205 3.53 10.39 22.28
N GLY A 206 2.74 10.14 21.24
CA GLY A 206 1.32 9.79 21.37
C GLY A 206 1.09 8.45 22.06
N SER A 207 2.01 7.49 21.91
CA SER A 207 1.94 6.21 22.63
C SER A 207 2.24 6.34 24.14
N ILE A 208 3.08 7.32 24.52
CA ILE A 208 3.44 7.60 25.91
C ILE A 208 2.42 8.53 26.58
N PHE A 209 1.87 9.48 25.83
CA PHE A 209 0.88 10.45 26.28
C PHE A 209 -0.41 10.34 25.45
N PRO A 210 -1.23 9.29 25.68
CA PRO A 210 -2.45 9.08 24.92
C PRO A 210 -3.45 10.20 25.20
N ILE A 211 -4.08 10.70 24.12
CA ILE A 211 -5.16 11.67 24.21
C ILE A 211 -6.45 10.89 24.49
N ALA A 212 -7.22 11.30 25.49
CA ALA A 212 -8.56 10.76 25.69
C ALA A 212 -9.44 11.14 24.49
N ILE A 213 -10.05 10.14 23.85
CA ILE A 213 -11.05 10.37 22.80
C ILE A 213 -12.30 10.87 23.53
N SER A 214 -12.66 12.13 23.32
CA SER A 214 -13.92 12.70 23.81
C SER A 214 -15.03 12.58 22.78
#